data_AF-A0A251ST57-F1
#
_entry.id   AF-A0A251ST57-F1
#
_cell.length_a   1.000
_cell.length_b   1.000
_cell.length_c   1.000
_cell.angle_alpha   90.00
_cell.angle_beta   90.00
_cell.angle_gamma   90.00
#
_symmetry.space_group_name_H-M   'P 1'
#
loop_
_entity.id
_entity.type
_entity.pdbx_description
1 polymer ?
#
loop_
_entity_poly.entity_id
_entity_poly.type
_entity_poly.pdbx_seq_one_letter_code
_entity_poly.pdbx_strand_id
1 'polypeptide(L)'
;MFTLDDVHNPLLAETTCGSLLLQLQKIWDEVGESDQERDKMLLQLEQECLNVYKRKVDQAAKSKAHLLQALADANREVNALLASLGEKSSINIPDKASGTIKARLAAVAPALEQLWMQKEERIKQFSDVQTQIQKICVEIAGSDKLTQSFKVDESDLSLKKLKEFHDHLQELHKEKRLDKVLEFVNKLHDMCGVLGIDFYSTLKDVHPSLIDATGAQSKSISNDTLARLAKSDVSLEEVKKQRLRKHQDLAAQLIALWNLMDTSEEERRLFDHLTCNISSSVDDVTAPGALALYLIEQAEVEVERLDQLKASRMKEIALKKQGDLEEIFARAHIEIDMKAAREKTVAMIESGNVEPSKLLADMDAQIAKAKEEALSRKDILDKVDKWMLACEEESWLEDYNMDENRYNGSRGAHLNLKRAEKARILVSKIPGLVDTLVAKTRTWEEEHGMAFAYDGEPLLTMLDKYVVMRHDREEEKRRMRDQKKFNEQLNAEQEAMFGTKPSPLRPVSSSKKVLGPRVNAALNGGLNRRLSINQSGPRSVKRDNPRPVAPLNYVAISKMDPSPITP
;
A
#
# COMPACT_ATOMS: atom_id res chain seq x y z
N MET A 1 -16.45 -92.55 -22.12
CA MET A 1 -16.75 -93.86 -21.52
C MET A 1 -18.12 -94.27 -22.01
N PHE A 2 -18.18 -94.98 -23.14
CA PHE A 2 -19.41 -95.56 -23.68
C PHE A 2 -19.22 -97.06 -23.70
N THR A 3 -20.08 -97.79 -23.00
CA THR A 3 -20.13 -99.25 -22.98
C THR A 3 -21.37 -99.68 -23.74
N LEU A 4 -21.19 -100.18 -24.96
CA LEU A 4 -22.21 -100.89 -25.73
C LEU A 4 -21.52 -101.69 -26.82
N ASP A 5 -21.03 -102.86 -26.44
CA ASP A 5 -20.68 -103.96 -27.35
C ASP A 5 -21.04 -105.26 -26.62
N ASP A 6 -22.17 -105.86 -27.00
CA ASP A 6 -22.23 -107.31 -27.22
C ASP A 6 -23.44 -107.64 -28.10
N VAL A 7 -23.21 -107.63 -29.42
CA VAL A 7 -24.06 -108.35 -30.37
C VAL A 7 -23.15 -109.25 -31.18
N HIS A 8 -23.23 -110.55 -30.87
CA HIS A 8 -22.55 -111.62 -31.58
C HIS A 8 -22.63 -111.47 -33.12
N ASN A 9 -21.49 -111.61 -33.79
CA ASN A 9 -21.45 -112.04 -35.19
C ASN A 9 -20.30 -113.05 -35.40
N PRO A 10 -20.55 -114.36 -35.25
CA PRO A 10 -19.52 -115.39 -35.35
C PRO A 10 -19.46 -115.95 -36.78
N LEU A 11 -18.51 -115.50 -37.61
CA LEU A 11 -18.09 -116.20 -38.85
C LEU A 11 -16.83 -115.58 -39.50
N LEU A 12 -15.74 -115.49 -38.75
CA LEU A 12 -14.39 -115.36 -39.31
C LEU A 12 -13.55 -116.56 -38.86
N ALA A 13 -13.72 -117.68 -39.57
CA ALA A 13 -12.64 -118.67 -39.65
C ALA A 13 -11.48 -117.98 -40.38
N GLU A 14 -10.38 -117.72 -39.68
CA GLU A 14 -9.26 -116.93 -40.20
C GLU A 14 -8.68 -117.59 -41.47
N THR A 15 -8.94 -116.96 -42.62
CA THR A 15 -8.24 -117.23 -43.88
C THR A 15 -6.81 -116.70 -43.79
N THR A 16 -6.01 -117.38 -42.99
CA THR A 16 -4.57 -117.13 -42.88
C THR A 16 -3.90 -117.35 -44.24
N CYS A 17 -2.81 -116.62 -44.50
CA CYS A 17 -2.05 -116.76 -45.74
C CYS A 17 -1.65 -118.23 -46.01
N GLY A 18 -1.32 -118.99 -44.96
CA GLY A 18 -1.01 -120.42 -45.04
C GLY A 18 -2.18 -121.31 -45.45
N SER A 19 -3.42 -121.05 -45.00
CA SER A 19 -4.57 -121.88 -45.39
C SER A 19 -5.01 -121.62 -46.84
N LEU A 20 -4.88 -120.38 -47.32
CA LEU A 20 -5.10 -120.03 -48.73
C LEU A 20 -4.02 -120.63 -49.65
N LEU A 21 -2.75 -120.63 -49.23
CA LEU A 21 -1.65 -121.28 -49.97
C LEU A 21 -1.84 -122.80 -50.08
N LEU A 22 -2.29 -123.48 -49.02
CA LEU A 22 -2.62 -124.91 -49.05
C LEU A 22 -3.79 -125.23 -50.00
N GLN A 23 -4.80 -124.36 -50.08
CA GLN A 23 -5.89 -124.51 -51.04
C GLN A 23 -5.41 -124.29 -52.48
N LEU A 24 -4.57 -123.27 -52.70
CA LEU A 24 -3.97 -122.97 -54.00
C LEU A 24 -3.08 -124.12 -54.50
N GLN A 25 -2.27 -124.70 -53.60
CA GLN A 25 -1.46 -125.90 -53.86
C GLN A 25 -2.33 -127.09 -54.30
N LYS A 26 -3.42 -127.38 -53.58
CA LYS A 26 -4.36 -128.45 -53.94
C LYS A 26 -5.02 -128.23 -55.31
N ILE A 27 -5.39 -126.99 -55.64
CA ILE A 27 -5.97 -126.64 -56.95
C ILE A 27 -4.94 -126.83 -58.08
N TRP A 28 -3.69 -126.39 -57.87
CA TRP A 28 -2.62 -126.61 -58.84
C TRP A 28 -2.30 -128.10 -59.07
N ASP A 29 -2.37 -128.92 -58.02
CA ASP A 29 -2.21 -130.38 -58.09
C ASP A 29 -3.36 -131.04 -58.87
N GLU A 30 -4.59 -130.52 -58.75
CA GLU A 30 -5.79 -131.00 -59.48
C GLU A 30 -5.80 -130.58 -60.96
N VAL A 31 -5.22 -129.43 -61.30
CA VAL A 31 -5.15 -128.89 -62.68
C VAL A 31 -3.92 -129.39 -63.45
N GLY A 32 -2.83 -129.74 -62.76
CA GLY A 32 -1.58 -130.18 -63.39
C GLY A 32 -0.64 -129.05 -63.82
N GLU A 33 -0.67 -127.92 -63.09
CA GLU A 33 0.19 -126.75 -63.33
C GLU A 33 1.68 -127.10 -63.16
N SER A 34 2.55 -126.55 -64.02
CA SER A 34 3.98 -126.83 -63.96
C SER A 34 4.66 -126.15 -62.77
N ASP A 35 5.70 -126.77 -62.21
CA ASP A 35 6.48 -126.20 -61.10
C ASP A 35 6.98 -124.77 -61.42
N GLN A 36 7.37 -124.52 -62.69
CA GLN A 36 7.82 -123.22 -63.15
C GLN A 36 6.72 -122.14 -63.15
N GLU A 37 5.46 -122.52 -63.42
CA GLU A 37 4.31 -121.61 -63.37
C GLU A 37 3.83 -121.38 -61.93
N ARG A 38 3.94 -122.41 -61.08
CA ARG A 38 3.65 -122.33 -59.63
C ARG A 38 4.65 -121.42 -58.92
N ASP A 39 5.95 -121.60 -59.15
CA ASP A 39 7.00 -120.71 -58.62
C ASP A 39 6.78 -119.26 -59.09
N LYS A 40 6.42 -119.05 -60.36
CA LYS A 40 6.10 -117.72 -60.91
C LYS A 40 4.90 -117.09 -60.22
N MET A 41 3.83 -117.84 -59.95
CA MET A 41 2.65 -117.35 -59.24
C MET A 41 2.93 -117.07 -57.76
N LEU A 42 3.74 -117.91 -57.08
CA LEU A 42 4.19 -117.67 -55.71
C LEU A 42 5.06 -116.41 -55.62
N LEU A 43 6.04 -116.25 -56.52
CA LEU A 43 6.87 -115.04 -56.60
C LEU A 43 6.02 -113.78 -56.87
N GLN A 44 4.97 -113.88 -57.68
CA GLN A 44 4.04 -112.77 -57.88
C GLN A 44 3.28 -112.43 -56.59
N LEU A 45 2.76 -113.44 -55.87
CA LEU A 45 2.06 -113.23 -54.59
C LEU A 45 2.99 -112.63 -53.53
N GLU A 46 4.23 -113.13 -53.40
CA GLU A 46 5.25 -112.55 -52.52
C GLU A 46 5.55 -111.09 -52.88
N GLN A 47 5.67 -110.79 -54.18
CA GLN A 47 5.93 -109.44 -54.67
C GLN A 47 4.73 -108.50 -54.42
N GLU A 48 3.50 -108.97 -54.53
CA GLU A 48 2.29 -108.22 -54.21
C GLU A 48 2.16 -107.97 -52.70
N CYS A 49 2.39 -108.98 -51.86
CA CYS A 49 2.48 -108.84 -50.40
C CYS A 49 3.57 -107.83 -50.00
N LEU A 50 4.78 -107.94 -50.57
CA LEU A 50 5.88 -107.00 -50.35
C LEU A 50 5.47 -105.56 -50.75
N ASN A 51 4.74 -105.40 -51.86
CA ASN A 51 4.23 -104.11 -52.30
C ASN A 51 3.12 -103.54 -51.41
N VAL A 52 2.33 -104.38 -50.72
CA VAL A 52 1.39 -103.94 -49.67
C VAL A 52 2.17 -103.49 -48.43
N TYR A 53 3.14 -104.28 -47.96
CA TYR A 53 3.97 -103.92 -46.80
C TYR A 53 4.75 -102.62 -47.03
N LYS A 54 5.42 -102.48 -48.18
CA LYS A 54 6.10 -101.23 -48.58
C LYS A 54 5.16 -100.03 -48.53
N ARG A 55 3.99 -100.10 -49.17
CA ARG A 55 2.98 -99.01 -49.13
C ARG A 55 2.53 -98.67 -47.71
N LYS A 56 2.36 -99.66 -46.83
CA LYS A 56 1.97 -99.42 -45.42
C LYS A 56 3.11 -98.81 -44.61
N VAL A 57 4.35 -99.25 -44.82
CA VAL A 57 5.55 -98.63 -44.22
C VAL A 57 5.72 -97.19 -44.71
N ASP A 58 5.58 -96.92 -46.01
CA ASP A 58 5.65 -95.58 -46.60
C ASP A 58 4.55 -94.66 -46.04
N GLN A 59 3.32 -95.17 -45.90
CA GLN A 59 2.20 -94.43 -45.32
C GLN A 59 2.45 -94.10 -43.84
N ALA A 60 2.99 -95.05 -43.06
CA ALA A 60 3.38 -94.82 -41.69
C ALA A 60 4.58 -93.86 -41.55
N ALA A 61 5.57 -93.95 -42.45
CA ALA A 61 6.72 -93.06 -42.50
C ALA A 61 6.31 -91.61 -42.84
N LYS A 62 5.43 -91.43 -43.84
CA LYS A 62 4.82 -90.13 -44.16
C LYS A 62 4.03 -89.58 -42.96
N SER A 63 3.18 -90.40 -42.33
CA SER A 63 2.43 -90.00 -41.13
C SER A 63 3.35 -89.57 -39.98
N LYS A 64 4.44 -90.31 -39.73
CA LYS A 64 5.48 -89.95 -38.76
C LYS A 64 6.17 -88.63 -39.11
N ALA A 65 6.52 -88.40 -40.37
CA ALA A 65 7.13 -87.16 -40.82
C ALA A 65 6.20 -85.95 -40.64
N HIS A 66 4.91 -86.07 -41.02
CA HIS A 66 3.91 -85.03 -40.79
C HIS A 66 3.74 -84.70 -39.30
N LEU A 67 3.72 -85.71 -38.42
CA LEU A 67 3.62 -85.49 -36.96
C LEU A 67 4.87 -84.84 -36.37
N LEU A 68 6.06 -85.15 -36.88
CA LEU A 68 7.31 -84.48 -36.47
C LEU A 68 7.35 -83.02 -36.96
N GLN A 69 6.89 -82.76 -38.19
CA GLN A 69 6.80 -81.40 -38.74
C GLN A 69 5.83 -80.55 -37.91
N ALA A 70 4.60 -81.04 -37.67
CA ALA A 70 3.62 -80.34 -36.86
C ALA A 70 4.11 -80.09 -35.41
N LEU A 71 4.86 -81.03 -34.82
CA LEU A 71 5.50 -80.82 -33.52
C LEU A 71 6.60 -79.73 -33.60
N ALA A 72 7.40 -79.68 -34.66
CA ALA A 72 8.42 -78.65 -34.86
C ALA A 72 7.80 -77.26 -35.06
N ASP A 73 6.73 -77.17 -35.86
CA ASP A 73 5.99 -75.92 -36.09
C ASP A 73 5.34 -75.39 -34.80
N ALA A 74 4.67 -76.26 -34.01
CA ALA A 74 4.10 -75.89 -32.72
C ALA A 74 5.16 -75.44 -31.70
N ASN A 75 6.33 -76.11 -31.65
CA ASN A 75 7.44 -75.68 -30.80
C ASN A 75 8.03 -74.34 -31.27
N ARG A 76 8.09 -74.06 -32.57
CA ARG A 76 8.52 -72.75 -33.10
C ARG A 76 7.55 -71.65 -32.68
N GLU A 77 6.25 -71.91 -32.76
CA GLU A 77 5.20 -70.97 -32.36
C GLU A 77 5.24 -70.67 -30.85
N VAL A 78 5.36 -71.69 -30.00
CA VAL A 78 5.59 -71.52 -28.55
C VAL A 78 6.81 -70.64 -28.27
N ASN A 79 7.95 -70.90 -28.93
CA ASN A 79 9.16 -70.09 -28.72
C ASN A 79 8.99 -68.64 -29.22
N ALA A 80 8.23 -68.41 -30.29
CA ALA A 80 7.92 -67.07 -30.79
C ALA A 80 7.01 -66.30 -29.81
N LEU A 81 5.97 -66.96 -29.28
CA LEU A 81 5.07 -66.38 -28.28
C LEU A 81 5.82 -66.05 -26.97
N LEU A 82 6.63 -66.97 -26.45
CA LEU A 82 7.50 -66.75 -25.28
C LEU A 82 8.47 -65.58 -25.50
N ALA A 83 9.08 -65.48 -26.68
CA ALA A 83 9.94 -64.35 -27.02
C ALA A 83 9.17 -63.02 -27.03
N SER A 84 7.98 -62.97 -27.64
CA SER A 84 7.14 -61.76 -27.69
C SER A 84 6.61 -61.31 -26.32
N LEU A 85 6.30 -62.25 -25.43
CA LEU A 85 5.85 -61.98 -24.06
C LEU A 85 7.01 -61.72 -23.08
N GLY A 86 8.26 -61.96 -23.49
CA GLY A 86 9.44 -61.88 -22.64
C GLY A 86 9.52 -62.95 -21.54
N GLU A 87 8.66 -63.97 -21.58
CA GLU A 87 8.61 -65.06 -20.59
C GLU A 87 9.61 -66.16 -20.95
N LYS A 88 10.39 -66.64 -19.97
CA LYS A 88 11.51 -67.57 -20.21
C LYS A 88 11.36 -68.97 -19.62
N SER A 89 10.36 -69.22 -18.77
CA SER A 89 10.37 -70.42 -17.90
C SER A 89 9.05 -70.79 -17.21
N SER A 90 7.93 -70.15 -17.55
CA SER A 90 6.65 -70.26 -16.82
C SER A 90 5.81 -71.50 -17.17
N ILE A 91 6.05 -72.14 -18.32
CA ILE A 91 5.18 -73.17 -18.86
C ILE A 91 5.84 -74.55 -18.74
N ASN A 92 5.20 -75.44 -17.98
CA ASN A 92 5.58 -76.83 -17.81
C ASN A 92 5.30 -77.65 -19.07
N ILE A 93 6.04 -77.40 -20.15
CA ILE A 93 6.06 -78.26 -21.33
C ILE A 93 6.78 -79.56 -20.91
N PRO A 94 6.13 -80.73 -20.93
CA PRO A 94 6.74 -81.95 -20.44
C PRO A 94 7.98 -82.32 -21.28
N ASP A 95 8.96 -82.88 -20.57
CA ASP A 95 10.34 -82.95 -21.01
C ASP A 95 10.54 -83.68 -22.36
N LYS A 96 11.52 -83.23 -23.15
CA LYS A 96 11.76 -83.64 -24.55
C LYS A 96 11.99 -85.14 -24.76
N ALA A 97 12.15 -85.93 -23.69
CA ALA A 97 12.50 -87.33 -23.73
C ALA A 97 11.30 -88.31 -23.74
N SER A 98 10.15 -87.96 -23.15
CA SER A 98 9.17 -88.97 -22.71
C SER A 98 7.85 -88.96 -23.50
N GLY A 99 7.47 -90.12 -24.04
CA GLY A 99 6.15 -90.35 -24.68
C GLY A 99 6.15 -90.30 -26.22
N THR A 100 5.03 -90.76 -26.81
CA THR A 100 4.84 -90.84 -28.28
C THR A 100 4.70 -89.46 -28.92
N ILE A 101 4.96 -89.35 -30.22
CA ILE A 101 4.87 -88.05 -30.95
C ILE A 101 3.46 -87.45 -30.82
N LYS A 102 2.40 -88.28 -30.86
CA LYS A 102 1.02 -87.83 -30.61
C LYS A 102 0.80 -87.30 -29.19
N ALA A 103 1.34 -87.98 -28.18
CA ALA A 103 1.22 -87.53 -26.78
C ALA A 103 1.96 -86.20 -26.54
N ARG A 104 3.14 -86.02 -27.14
CA ARG A 104 3.89 -84.76 -27.08
C ARG A 104 3.14 -83.60 -27.73
N LEU A 105 2.55 -83.83 -28.91
CA LEU A 105 1.78 -82.81 -29.62
C LEU A 105 0.50 -82.44 -28.84
N ALA A 106 -0.18 -83.42 -28.26
CA ALA A 106 -1.31 -83.18 -27.35
C ALA A 106 -0.93 -82.43 -26.07
N ALA A 107 0.30 -82.60 -25.56
CA ALA A 107 0.79 -81.87 -24.39
C ALA A 107 1.24 -80.43 -24.69
N VAL A 108 1.62 -80.11 -25.94
CA VAL A 108 1.96 -78.75 -26.37
C VAL A 108 0.71 -77.89 -26.61
N ALA A 109 -0.44 -78.48 -26.98
CA ALA A 109 -1.65 -77.73 -27.32
C ALA A 109 -2.19 -76.83 -26.18
N PRO A 110 -2.33 -77.27 -24.91
CA PRO A 110 -2.79 -76.40 -23.82
C PRO A 110 -1.82 -75.26 -23.51
N ALA A 111 -0.50 -75.52 -23.65
CA ALA A 111 0.54 -74.52 -23.48
C ALA A 111 0.46 -73.41 -24.55
N LEU A 112 0.19 -73.79 -25.80
CA LEU A 112 -0.02 -72.86 -26.91
C LEU A 112 -1.28 -72.00 -26.68
N GLU A 113 -2.39 -72.63 -26.28
CA GLU A 113 -3.67 -71.95 -25.99
C GLU A 113 -3.53 -70.95 -24.84
N GLN A 114 -2.82 -71.31 -23.76
CA GLN A 114 -2.51 -70.40 -22.67
C GLN A 114 -1.67 -69.19 -23.13
N LEU A 115 -0.64 -69.40 -23.96
CA LEU A 115 0.19 -68.32 -24.51
C LEU A 115 -0.61 -67.37 -25.42
N TRP A 116 -1.53 -67.91 -26.23
CA TRP A 116 -2.42 -67.09 -27.05
C TRP A 116 -3.36 -66.23 -26.20
N MET A 117 -3.95 -66.79 -25.15
CA MET A 117 -4.78 -66.03 -24.20
C MET A 117 -3.98 -64.95 -23.46
N GLN A 118 -2.74 -65.24 -23.06
CA GLN A 118 -1.83 -64.25 -22.46
C GLN A 118 -1.45 -63.14 -23.45
N LYS A 119 -1.19 -63.49 -24.72
CA LYS A 119 -0.89 -62.51 -25.78
C LYS A 119 -2.06 -61.54 -25.98
N GLU A 120 -3.28 -62.06 -26.11
CA GLU A 120 -4.48 -61.24 -26.34
C GLU A 120 -4.74 -60.27 -25.16
N GLU A 121 -4.66 -60.77 -23.93
CA GLU A 121 -4.81 -59.94 -22.72
C GLU A 121 -3.69 -58.88 -22.61
N ARG A 122 -2.46 -59.18 -23.02
CA ARG A 122 -1.40 -58.17 -23.09
C ARG A 122 -1.68 -57.12 -24.16
N ILE A 123 -2.06 -57.51 -25.37
CA ILE A 123 -2.41 -56.55 -26.44
C ILE A 123 -3.49 -55.58 -25.96
N LYS A 124 -4.51 -56.09 -25.27
CA LYS A 124 -5.55 -55.27 -24.66
C LYS A 124 -4.99 -54.29 -23.61
N GLN A 125 -4.14 -54.75 -22.69
CA GLN A 125 -3.52 -53.88 -21.67
C GLN A 125 -2.61 -52.79 -22.29
N PHE A 126 -1.81 -53.13 -23.31
CA PHE A 126 -1.02 -52.13 -24.04
C PHE A 126 -1.93 -51.12 -24.76
N SER A 127 -2.98 -51.59 -25.43
CA SER A 127 -3.98 -50.73 -26.09
C SER A 127 -4.64 -49.76 -25.11
N ASP A 128 -5.11 -50.24 -23.96
CA ASP A 128 -5.79 -49.41 -22.95
C ASP A 128 -4.86 -48.33 -22.36
N VAL A 129 -3.59 -48.68 -22.09
CA VAL A 129 -2.59 -47.73 -21.56
C VAL A 129 -2.15 -46.72 -22.62
N GLN A 130 -1.87 -47.17 -23.85
CA GLN A 130 -1.49 -46.28 -24.96
C GLN A 130 -2.63 -45.32 -25.33
N THR A 131 -3.89 -45.78 -25.30
CA THR A 131 -5.06 -44.93 -25.54
C THR A 131 -5.20 -43.86 -24.46
N GLN A 132 -4.96 -44.19 -23.19
CA GLN A 132 -4.95 -43.22 -22.09
C GLN A 132 -3.81 -42.19 -22.24
N ILE A 133 -2.59 -42.64 -22.53
CA ILE A 133 -1.45 -41.74 -22.81
C ILE A 133 -1.78 -40.81 -23.98
N GLN A 134 -2.29 -41.33 -25.10
CA GLN A 134 -2.66 -40.53 -26.26
C GLN A 134 -3.72 -39.48 -25.92
N LYS A 135 -4.76 -39.85 -25.15
CA LYS A 135 -5.79 -38.92 -24.70
C LYS A 135 -5.18 -37.75 -23.90
N ILE A 136 -4.33 -38.05 -22.93
CA ILE A 136 -3.66 -37.02 -22.10
C ILE A 136 -2.73 -36.15 -22.97
N CYS A 137 -1.96 -36.76 -23.88
CA CYS A 137 -1.08 -36.03 -24.80
C CYS A 137 -1.86 -35.11 -25.75
N VAL A 138 -3.04 -35.53 -26.23
CA VAL A 138 -3.95 -34.71 -27.06
C VAL A 138 -4.50 -33.53 -26.26
N GLU A 139 -4.95 -33.76 -25.03
CA GLU A 139 -5.41 -32.70 -24.11
C GLU A 139 -4.28 -31.69 -23.77
N ILE A 140 -3.04 -32.17 -23.59
CA ILE A 140 -1.84 -31.33 -23.37
C ILE A 140 -1.41 -30.56 -24.62
N ALA A 141 -1.55 -31.15 -25.81
CA ALA A 141 -1.21 -30.49 -27.07
C ALA A 141 -2.28 -29.49 -27.52
N GLY A 142 -3.56 -29.70 -27.15
CA GLY A 142 -4.70 -28.95 -27.70
C GLY A 142 -4.95 -29.24 -29.19
N SER A 143 -4.53 -30.41 -29.68
CA SER A 143 -4.64 -30.80 -31.08
C SER A 143 -5.84 -31.71 -31.30
N ASP A 144 -6.94 -31.14 -31.78
CA ASP A 144 -8.18 -31.86 -32.15
C ASP A 144 -8.01 -32.76 -33.41
N LYS A 145 -6.81 -32.80 -33.99
CA LYS A 145 -6.52 -33.56 -35.22
C LYS A 145 -5.82 -34.88 -34.92
N LEU A 146 -6.48 -35.93 -35.39
CA LEU A 146 -6.01 -37.30 -35.60
C LEU A 146 -5.88 -38.17 -34.34
N THR A 147 -7.03 -38.75 -33.98
CA THR A 147 -7.15 -40.17 -33.60
C THR A 147 -6.60 -41.09 -34.71
N GLN A 148 -5.28 -41.03 -34.95
CA GLN A 148 -4.60 -42.05 -35.70
C GLN A 148 -4.61 -43.31 -34.84
N SER A 149 -5.31 -44.35 -35.31
CA SER A 149 -5.34 -45.66 -34.67
C SER A 149 -3.92 -46.20 -34.55
N PHE A 150 -3.39 -46.20 -33.33
CA PHE A 150 -2.09 -46.80 -33.05
C PHE A 150 -2.26 -48.32 -33.04
N LYS A 151 -1.45 -49.00 -33.87
CA LYS A 151 -1.31 -50.45 -33.78
C LYS A 151 -0.33 -50.76 -32.64
N VAL A 152 -0.77 -51.56 -31.66
CA VAL A 152 0.13 -52.11 -30.63
C VAL A 152 1.27 -52.87 -31.30
N ASP A 153 2.50 -52.63 -30.84
CA ASP A 153 3.67 -53.37 -31.29
C ASP A 153 3.64 -54.79 -30.69
N GLU A 154 3.19 -55.76 -31.50
CA GLU A 154 3.11 -57.16 -31.12
C GLU A 154 4.49 -57.85 -30.96
N SER A 155 5.60 -57.17 -31.26
CA SER A 155 6.95 -57.74 -31.18
C SER A 155 7.55 -57.75 -29.75
N ASP A 156 7.16 -56.80 -28.89
CA ASP A 156 7.55 -56.73 -27.48
C ASP A 156 6.33 -56.41 -26.58
N LEU A 157 5.62 -57.48 -26.20
CA LEU A 157 4.53 -57.45 -25.23
C LEU A 157 5.03 -57.75 -23.80
N SER A 158 6.31 -57.50 -23.52
CA SER A 158 6.91 -57.86 -22.24
C SER A 158 6.38 -57.03 -21.06
N LEU A 159 6.36 -57.66 -19.88
CA LEU A 159 6.00 -57.01 -18.63
C LEU A 159 6.85 -55.76 -18.32
N LYS A 160 8.12 -55.75 -18.75
CA LYS A 160 9.00 -54.59 -18.60
C LYS A 160 8.50 -53.43 -19.46
N LYS A 161 8.19 -53.69 -20.74
CA LYS A 161 7.69 -52.68 -21.67
C LYS A 161 6.33 -52.13 -21.23
N LEU A 162 5.43 -52.99 -20.73
CA LEU A 162 4.15 -52.57 -20.18
C LEU A 162 4.34 -51.68 -18.94
N LYS A 163 5.32 -51.98 -18.09
CA LYS A 163 5.66 -51.13 -16.93
C LYS A 163 6.19 -49.77 -17.37
N GLU A 164 7.07 -49.70 -18.37
CA GLU A 164 7.56 -48.41 -18.91
C GLU A 164 6.41 -47.50 -19.36
N PHE A 165 5.37 -48.03 -20.00
CA PHE A 165 4.18 -47.26 -20.36
C PHE A 165 3.33 -46.85 -19.13
N HIS A 166 3.20 -47.72 -18.11
CA HIS A 166 2.51 -47.34 -16.86
C HIS A 166 3.25 -46.26 -16.08
N ASP A 167 4.58 -46.34 -16.01
CA ASP A 167 5.43 -45.35 -15.35
C ASP A 167 5.30 -43.99 -16.08
N HIS A 168 5.31 -43.98 -17.42
CA HIS A 168 5.08 -42.76 -18.22
C HIS A 168 3.67 -42.18 -18.04
N LEU A 169 2.62 -43.02 -18.02
CA LEU A 169 1.25 -42.60 -17.71
C LEU A 169 1.16 -42.00 -16.29
N GLN A 170 1.90 -42.55 -15.33
CA GLN A 170 1.96 -42.00 -13.97
C GLN A 170 2.69 -40.65 -13.93
N GLU A 171 3.73 -40.44 -14.73
CA GLU A 171 4.40 -39.14 -14.87
C GLU A 171 3.47 -38.08 -15.46
N LEU A 172 2.74 -38.41 -16.52
CA LEU A 172 1.73 -37.53 -17.12
C LEU A 172 0.62 -37.16 -16.12
N HIS A 173 0.12 -38.13 -15.33
CA HIS A 173 -0.86 -37.87 -14.27
C HIS A 173 -0.29 -37.09 -13.06
N LYS A 174 1.02 -37.17 -12.78
CA LYS A 174 1.69 -36.37 -11.74
C LYS A 174 1.86 -34.92 -12.16
N GLU A 175 1.79 -34.60 -13.45
CA GLU A 175 1.86 -33.22 -13.91
C GLU A 175 0.58 -32.46 -13.49
N LYS A 176 0.68 -31.74 -12.36
CA LYS A 176 -0.37 -30.88 -11.78
C LYS A 176 -0.68 -29.64 -12.64
N ARG A 177 -1.07 -29.85 -13.90
CA ARG A 177 -1.33 -28.80 -14.89
C ARG A 177 -2.57 -27.99 -14.57
N LEU A 178 -3.62 -28.65 -14.06
CA LEU A 178 -4.83 -27.97 -13.57
C LEU A 178 -4.51 -26.99 -12.45
N ASP A 179 -3.67 -27.39 -11.48
CA ASP A 179 -3.23 -26.51 -10.39
C ASP A 179 -2.49 -25.27 -10.94
N LYS A 180 -1.57 -25.45 -11.91
CA LYS A 180 -0.86 -24.34 -12.58
C LYS A 180 -1.80 -23.41 -13.36
N VAL A 181 -2.77 -23.96 -14.10
CA VAL A 181 -3.77 -23.16 -14.81
C VAL A 181 -4.60 -22.34 -13.81
N LEU A 182 -5.02 -22.94 -12.70
CA LEU A 182 -5.76 -22.27 -11.64
C LEU A 182 -4.93 -21.16 -10.96
N GLU A 183 -3.65 -21.43 -10.69
CA GLU A 183 -2.69 -20.45 -10.14
C GLU A 183 -2.55 -19.23 -11.05
N PHE A 184 -2.33 -19.43 -12.36
CA PHE A 184 -2.29 -18.32 -13.33
C PHE A 184 -3.63 -17.58 -13.43
N VAL A 185 -4.77 -18.28 -13.43
CA VAL A 185 -6.10 -17.65 -13.49
C VAL A 185 -6.38 -16.81 -12.25
N ASN A 186 -5.98 -17.26 -11.06
CA ASN A 186 -6.08 -16.49 -9.82
C ASN A 186 -5.16 -15.25 -9.87
N LYS A 187 -3.91 -15.40 -10.30
CA LYS A 187 -2.97 -14.26 -10.44
C LYS A 187 -3.48 -13.22 -11.45
N LEU A 188 -4.03 -13.66 -12.58
CA LEU A 188 -4.69 -12.78 -13.56
C LEU A 188 -5.92 -12.10 -12.96
N HIS A 189 -6.75 -12.81 -12.19
CA HIS A 189 -7.91 -12.23 -11.51
C HIS A 189 -7.50 -11.08 -10.58
N ASP A 190 -6.50 -11.32 -9.74
CA ASP A 190 -6.04 -10.33 -8.75
C ASP A 190 -5.40 -9.11 -9.43
N MET A 191 -4.61 -9.32 -10.48
CA MET A 191 -4.06 -8.21 -11.28
C MET A 191 -5.15 -7.43 -12.03
N CYS A 192 -6.11 -8.10 -12.66
CA CYS A 192 -7.26 -7.43 -13.29
C CYS A 192 -8.04 -6.62 -12.26
N GLY A 193 -8.24 -7.17 -11.05
CA GLY A 193 -8.84 -6.48 -9.91
C GLY A 193 -8.10 -5.19 -9.54
N VAL A 194 -6.78 -5.25 -9.31
CA VAL A 194 -5.96 -4.07 -8.98
C VAL A 194 -5.98 -3.02 -10.10
N LEU A 195 -5.93 -3.46 -11.36
CA LEU A 195 -5.89 -2.58 -12.53
C LEU A 195 -7.28 -2.09 -12.99
N GLY A 196 -8.38 -2.57 -12.39
CA GLY A 196 -9.73 -2.30 -12.89
C GLY A 196 -9.92 -2.69 -14.36
N ILE A 197 -9.22 -3.75 -14.82
CA ILE A 197 -9.37 -4.32 -16.16
C ILE A 197 -10.42 -5.43 -16.08
N ASP A 198 -11.26 -5.56 -17.09
CA ASP A 198 -12.23 -6.66 -17.13
C ASP A 198 -11.52 -8.02 -17.26
N PHE A 199 -11.67 -8.82 -16.21
CA PHE A 199 -11.14 -10.16 -16.12
C PHE A 199 -11.72 -11.09 -17.19
N TYR A 200 -12.99 -10.93 -17.56
CA TYR A 200 -13.65 -11.84 -18.51
C TYR A 200 -13.16 -11.62 -19.94
N SER A 201 -13.00 -10.38 -20.40
CA SER A 201 -12.34 -10.09 -21.69
C SER A 201 -10.91 -10.62 -21.71
N THR A 202 -10.14 -10.39 -20.65
CA THR A 202 -8.76 -10.89 -20.53
C THR A 202 -8.67 -12.42 -20.63
N LEU A 203 -9.57 -13.16 -19.95
CA LEU A 203 -9.66 -14.62 -20.10
C LEU A 203 -10.13 -15.07 -21.49
N LYS A 204 -11.01 -14.30 -22.15
CA LYS A 204 -11.54 -14.62 -23.48
C LYS A 204 -10.44 -14.58 -24.53
N ASP A 205 -9.55 -13.60 -24.43
CA ASP A 205 -8.40 -13.42 -25.32
C ASP A 205 -7.33 -14.51 -25.11
N VAL A 206 -7.23 -15.06 -23.89
CA VAL A 206 -6.42 -16.25 -23.60
C VAL A 206 -7.07 -17.50 -24.20
N HIS A 207 -8.26 -17.89 -23.73
CA HIS A 207 -9.03 -19.02 -24.29
C HIS A 207 -10.49 -18.99 -23.81
N PRO A 208 -11.50 -19.00 -24.71
CA PRO A 208 -12.92 -18.92 -24.33
C PRO A 208 -13.41 -19.99 -23.34
N SER A 209 -12.85 -21.20 -23.39
CA SER A 209 -13.23 -22.31 -22.49
C SER A 209 -12.82 -22.10 -21.03
N LEU A 210 -12.10 -21.03 -20.69
CA LEU A 210 -11.78 -20.70 -19.30
C LEU A 210 -12.93 -19.96 -18.60
N ILE A 211 -13.83 -19.35 -19.37
CA ILE A 211 -15.01 -18.62 -18.90
C ILE A 211 -16.22 -19.54 -18.79
N ASP A 212 -16.49 -20.32 -19.84
CA ASP A 212 -17.73 -21.08 -19.94
C ASP A 212 -17.64 -22.40 -19.15
N ALA A 213 -18.25 -22.42 -17.97
CA ALA A 213 -18.37 -23.60 -17.12
C ALA A 213 -19.43 -24.61 -17.61
N THR A 214 -20.16 -24.29 -18.70
CA THR A 214 -21.40 -24.95 -19.11
C THR A 214 -21.27 -25.83 -20.35
N GLY A 215 -20.17 -25.71 -21.10
CA GLY A 215 -19.88 -26.55 -22.27
C GLY A 215 -19.30 -27.91 -21.87
N ALA A 216 -19.64 -28.96 -22.62
CA ALA A 216 -19.15 -30.34 -22.41
C ALA A 216 -17.64 -30.55 -22.74
N GLN A 217 -16.87 -29.46 -22.84
CA GLN A 217 -15.44 -29.42 -23.11
C GLN A 217 -14.74 -29.02 -21.81
N SER A 218 -13.76 -29.82 -21.37
CA SER A 218 -12.96 -29.49 -20.18
C SER A 218 -12.21 -28.16 -20.36
N LYS A 219 -11.96 -27.45 -19.25
CA LYS A 219 -11.13 -26.23 -19.26
C LYS A 219 -9.78 -26.56 -19.90
N SER A 220 -9.39 -25.82 -20.95
CA SER A 220 -8.16 -26.11 -21.70
C SER A 220 -6.91 -26.09 -20.80
N ILE A 221 -6.22 -27.23 -20.75
CA ILE A 221 -4.93 -27.43 -20.07
C ILE A 221 -3.75 -27.50 -21.05
N SER A 222 -3.98 -27.08 -22.31
CA SER A 222 -2.99 -27.13 -23.38
C SER A 222 -1.76 -26.28 -23.08
N ASN A 223 -0.62 -26.69 -23.62
CA ASN A 223 0.61 -25.89 -23.64
C ASN A 223 0.40 -24.50 -24.25
N ASP A 224 -0.45 -24.35 -25.27
CA ASP A 224 -0.75 -23.03 -25.86
C ASP A 224 -1.54 -22.15 -24.87
N THR A 225 -2.51 -22.72 -24.15
CA THR A 225 -3.28 -22.00 -23.13
C THR A 225 -2.40 -21.56 -21.97
N LEU A 226 -1.49 -22.42 -21.47
CA LEU A 226 -0.52 -22.03 -20.45
C LEU A 226 0.48 -20.97 -20.94
N ALA A 227 0.95 -21.06 -22.18
CA ALA A 227 1.83 -20.05 -22.76
C ALA A 227 1.13 -18.68 -22.92
N ARG A 228 -0.15 -18.67 -23.32
CA ARG A 228 -0.98 -17.46 -23.37
C ARG A 228 -1.24 -16.89 -21.97
N LEU A 229 -1.59 -17.72 -21.00
CA LEU A 229 -1.75 -17.30 -19.59
C LEU A 229 -0.47 -16.62 -19.07
N ALA A 230 0.69 -17.24 -19.26
CA ALA A 230 1.98 -16.67 -18.84
C ALA A 230 2.35 -15.38 -19.62
N LYS A 231 1.99 -15.28 -20.90
CA LYS A 231 2.18 -14.04 -21.68
C LYS A 231 1.28 -12.92 -21.17
N SER A 232 0.01 -13.20 -20.91
CA SER A 232 -0.94 -12.24 -20.34
C SER A 232 -0.49 -11.80 -18.95
N ASP A 233 0.00 -12.72 -18.13
CA ASP A 233 0.55 -12.45 -16.79
C ASP A 233 1.68 -11.41 -16.84
N VAL A 234 2.71 -11.66 -17.65
CA VAL A 234 3.82 -10.71 -17.86
C VAL A 234 3.33 -9.37 -18.42
N SER A 235 2.32 -9.36 -19.29
CA SER A 235 1.79 -8.11 -19.85
C SER A 235 1.04 -7.26 -18.82
N LEU A 236 0.26 -7.89 -17.93
CA LEU A 236 -0.45 -7.20 -16.86
C LEU A 236 0.51 -6.69 -15.78
N GLU A 237 1.57 -7.43 -15.47
CA GLU A 237 2.65 -6.96 -14.58
C GLU A 237 3.33 -5.69 -15.10
N GLU A 238 3.59 -5.60 -16.42
CA GLU A 238 4.17 -4.39 -17.00
C GLU A 238 3.19 -3.22 -17.00
N VAL A 239 1.90 -3.46 -17.30
CA VAL A 239 0.84 -2.44 -17.15
C VAL A 239 0.72 -1.98 -15.68
N LYS A 240 0.84 -2.88 -14.70
CA LYS A 240 0.85 -2.56 -13.26
C LYS A 240 2.02 -1.64 -12.90
N LYS A 241 3.23 -1.98 -13.35
CA LYS A 241 4.43 -1.14 -13.16
C LYS A 241 4.29 0.24 -13.81
N GLN A 242 3.80 0.29 -15.05
CA GLN A 242 3.63 1.55 -15.77
C GLN A 242 2.59 2.45 -15.11
N ARG A 243 1.43 1.89 -14.71
CA ARG A 243 0.37 2.63 -14.03
C ARG A 243 0.78 3.10 -12.64
N LEU A 244 1.49 2.27 -11.87
CA LEU A 244 2.01 2.66 -10.56
C LEU A 244 2.96 3.84 -10.66
N ARG A 245 3.95 3.81 -11.58
CA ARG A 245 4.86 4.94 -11.81
C ARG A 245 4.09 6.22 -12.16
N LYS A 246 3.18 6.15 -13.14
CA LYS A 246 2.36 7.30 -13.55
C LYS A 246 1.53 7.86 -12.39
N HIS A 247 0.96 6.98 -11.55
CA HIS A 247 0.20 7.37 -10.37
C HIS A 247 1.08 8.03 -9.29
N GLN A 248 2.30 7.53 -9.08
CA GLN A 248 3.30 8.12 -8.18
C GLN A 248 3.77 9.51 -8.67
N ASP A 249 4.06 9.64 -9.96
CA ASP A 249 4.46 10.90 -10.60
C ASP A 249 3.34 11.96 -10.49
N LEU A 250 2.07 11.56 -10.66
CA LEU A 250 0.91 12.45 -10.51
C LEU A 250 0.67 12.83 -9.04
N ALA A 251 0.76 11.88 -8.10
CA ALA A 251 0.65 12.17 -6.68
C ALA A 251 1.75 13.13 -6.20
N ALA A 252 2.99 12.99 -6.70
CA ALA A 252 4.08 13.92 -6.42
C ALA A 252 3.81 15.33 -6.97
N GLN A 253 3.27 15.43 -8.20
CA GLN A 253 2.87 16.71 -8.80
C GLN A 253 1.72 17.37 -8.02
N LEU A 254 0.68 16.62 -7.63
CA LEU A 254 -0.41 17.10 -6.79
C LEU A 254 0.10 17.66 -5.46
N ILE A 255 0.97 16.93 -4.76
CA ILE A 255 1.56 17.37 -3.49
C ILE A 255 2.39 18.65 -3.68
N ALA A 256 3.19 18.73 -4.75
CA ALA A 256 3.97 19.92 -5.07
C ALA A 256 3.06 21.14 -5.36
N LEU A 257 1.99 20.96 -6.13
CA LEU A 257 1.01 22.00 -6.44
C LEU A 257 0.24 22.45 -5.20
N TRP A 258 -0.22 21.54 -4.34
CA TRP A 258 -0.91 21.86 -3.09
C TRP A 258 -0.02 22.61 -2.10
N ASN A 259 1.26 22.24 -2.01
CA ASN A 259 2.24 22.95 -1.18
C ASN A 259 2.58 24.33 -1.74
N LEU A 260 2.55 24.50 -3.07
CA LEU A 260 2.80 25.80 -3.72
C LEU A 260 1.60 26.76 -3.63
N MET A 261 0.38 26.21 -3.52
CA MET A 261 -0.88 26.96 -3.53
C MET A 261 -1.55 27.13 -2.16
N ASP A 262 -0.88 26.72 -1.09
CA ASP A 262 -1.43 26.67 0.27
C ASP A 262 -2.84 26.03 0.31
N THR A 263 -3.02 24.92 -0.43
CA THR A 263 -4.28 24.19 -0.50
C THR A 263 -4.62 23.57 0.85
N SER A 264 -5.89 23.64 1.27
CA SER A 264 -6.34 23.19 2.59
C SER A 264 -6.23 21.66 2.76
N GLU A 265 -6.11 21.18 4.00
CA GLU A 265 -6.16 19.73 4.27
C GLU A 265 -7.48 19.09 3.82
N GLU A 266 -8.58 19.82 3.90
CA GLU A 266 -9.92 19.34 3.55
C GLU A 266 -10.02 19.03 2.04
N GLU A 267 -9.46 19.89 1.20
CA GLU A 267 -9.35 19.67 -0.25
C GLU A 267 -8.36 18.55 -0.59
N ARG A 268 -7.22 18.45 0.12
CA ARG A 268 -6.23 17.37 -0.08
C ARG A 268 -6.82 16.00 0.21
N ARG A 269 -7.64 15.86 1.27
CA ARG A 269 -8.25 14.59 1.70
C ARG A 269 -9.14 13.93 0.63
N LEU A 270 -9.72 14.71 -0.28
CA LEU A 270 -10.50 14.18 -1.41
C LEU A 270 -9.65 13.27 -2.33
N PHE A 271 -8.33 13.47 -2.32
CA PHE A 271 -7.34 12.75 -3.12
C PHE A 271 -6.42 11.84 -2.29
N ASP A 272 -6.75 11.57 -1.02
CA ASP A 272 -5.98 10.67 -0.14
C ASP A 272 -5.66 9.34 -0.86
N HIS A 273 -6.67 8.77 -1.54
CA HIS A 273 -6.60 7.53 -2.30
C HIS A 273 -5.51 7.50 -3.41
N LEU A 274 -5.08 8.66 -3.91
CA LEU A 274 -3.94 8.78 -4.83
C LEU A 274 -2.61 8.88 -4.07
N THR A 275 -2.60 9.61 -2.95
CA THR A 275 -1.37 9.80 -2.15
C THR A 275 -0.96 8.57 -1.36
N CYS A 276 -1.90 7.68 -0.99
CA CYS A 276 -1.63 6.44 -0.25
C CYS A 276 -0.54 5.57 -0.89
N ASN A 277 -0.46 5.54 -2.22
CA ASN A 277 0.41 4.64 -2.97
C ASN A 277 1.75 5.26 -3.39
N ILE A 278 2.04 6.51 -2.97
CA ILE A 278 3.21 7.26 -3.46
C ILE A 278 4.55 6.57 -3.13
N SER A 279 4.61 5.85 -2.02
CA SER A 279 5.79 5.11 -1.55
C SER A 279 5.66 3.58 -1.66
N SER A 280 4.55 3.07 -2.18
CA SER A 280 4.28 1.62 -2.26
C SER A 280 5.10 0.94 -3.36
N SER A 281 5.56 -0.29 -3.12
CA SER A 281 6.15 -1.11 -4.18
C SER A 281 5.08 -1.74 -5.08
N VAL A 282 5.51 -2.34 -6.20
CA VAL A 282 4.62 -3.04 -7.13
C VAL A 282 3.89 -4.21 -6.44
N ASP A 283 4.54 -4.86 -5.48
CA ASP A 283 4.00 -6.04 -4.80
C ASP A 283 3.03 -5.66 -3.67
N ASP A 284 3.24 -4.52 -3.01
CA ASP A 284 2.37 -4.02 -1.93
C ASP A 284 0.98 -3.60 -2.44
N VAL A 285 0.89 -3.12 -3.68
CA VAL A 285 -0.37 -2.65 -4.28
C VAL A 285 -1.22 -3.85 -4.70
N THR A 286 -2.07 -4.28 -3.77
CA THR A 286 -2.99 -5.42 -3.86
C THR A 286 -4.46 -5.04 -3.76
N ALA A 287 -4.77 -3.80 -3.40
CA ALA A 287 -6.15 -3.33 -3.26
C ALA A 287 -6.88 -3.26 -4.63
N PRO A 288 -8.08 -3.86 -4.77
CA PRO A 288 -8.86 -3.78 -6.00
C PRO A 288 -9.14 -2.33 -6.41
N GLY A 289 -8.98 -2.02 -7.70
CA GLY A 289 -9.18 -0.70 -8.27
C GLY A 289 -8.08 0.32 -7.98
N ALA A 290 -7.06 0.02 -7.16
CA ALA A 290 -6.04 1.00 -6.76
C ALA A 290 -5.24 1.60 -7.94
N LEU A 291 -5.12 0.88 -9.05
CA LEU A 291 -4.48 1.33 -10.29
C LEU A 291 -5.47 1.31 -11.47
N ALA A 292 -6.75 1.54 -11.18
CA ALA A 292 -7.78 1.70 -12.20
C ALA A 292 -7.52 2.94 -13.08
N LEU A 293 -7.80 2.80 -14.38
CA LEU A 293 -7.49 3.83 -15.37
C LEU A 293 -8.19 5.16 -15.08
N TYR A 294 -9.46 5.12 -14.63
CA TYR A 294 -10.23 6.32 -14.31
C TYR A 294 -9.65 7.13 -13.13
N LEU A 295 -8.96 6.49 -12.17
CA LEU A 295 -8.30 7.20 -11.06
C LEU A 295 -7.06 7.96 -11.54
N ILE A 296 -6.35 7.41 -12.51
CA ILE A 296 -5.20 8.05 -13.14
C ILE A 296 -5.67 9.23 -13.99
N GLU A 297 -6.73 9.07 -14.78
CA GLU A 297 -7.36 10.16 -15.54
C GLU A 297 -7.88 11.28 -14.62
N GLN A 298 -8.52 10.93 -13.50
CA GLN A 298 -8.96 11.90 -12.48
C GLN A 298 -7.77 12.68 -11.89
N ALA A 299 -6.65 12.00 -11.63
CA ALA A 299 -5.43 12.64 -11.16
C ALA A 299 -4.81 13.59 -12.20
N GLU A 300 -4.79 13.19 -13.48
CA GLU A 300 -4.31 14.05 -14.59
C GLU A 300 -5.15 15.31 -14.74
N VAL A 301 -6.48 15.18 -14.75
CA VAL A 301 -7.41 16.31 -14.84
C VAL A 301 -7.26 17.26 -13.66
N GLU A 302 -7.05 16.74 -12.44
CA GLU A 302 -6.81 17.59 -11.27
C GLU A 302 -5.45 18.30 -11.34
N VAL A 303 -4.37 17.62 -11.76
CA VAL A 303 -3.05 18.26 -11.98
C VAL A 303 -3.17 19.39 -13.01
N GLU A 304 -3.85 19.17 -14.14
CA GLU A 304 -4.07 20.21 -15.16
C GLU A 304 -4.89 21.38 -14.60
N ARG A 305 -5.99 21.11 -13.90
CA ARG A 305 -6.84 22.13 -13.26
C ARG A 305 -6.05 22.98 -12.25
N LEU A 306 -5.19 22.33 -11.45
CA LEU A 306 -4.35 22.99 -10.47
C LEU A 306 -3.22 23.80 -11.11
N ASP A 307 -2.59 23.33 -12.19
CA ASP A 307 -1.56 24.11 -12.90
C ASP A 307 -2.15 25.33 -13.62
N GLN A 308 -3.39 25.24 -14.15
CA GLN A 308 -4.13 26.40 -14.67
C GLN A 308 -4.43 27.46 -13.58
N LEU A 309 -4.71 27.04 -12.34
CA LEU A 309 -5.01 27.94 -11.20
C LEU A 309 -3.76 28.44 -10.45
N LYS A 310 -2.62 27.77 -10.62
CA LYS A 310 -1.34 28.08 -9.97
C LYS A 310 -0.95 29.55 -10.07
N ALA A 311 -1.07 30.18 -11.25
CA ALA A 311 -0.67 31.57 -11.44
C ALA A 311 -1.54 32.57 -10.65
N SER A 312 -2.86 32.37 -10.62
CA SER A 312 -3.78 33.27 -9.89
C SER A 312 -3.65 33.06 -8.38
N ARG A 313 -3.54 31.81 -7.92
CA ARG A 313 -3.34 31.48 -6.50
C ARG A 313 -1.97 31.93 -5.99
N MET A 314 -0.92 31.83 -6.81
CA MET A 314 0.40 32.41 -6.53
C MET A 314 0.33 33.93 -6.31
N LYS A 315 -0.39 34.64 -7.17
CA LYS A 315 -0.60 36.09 -7.05
C LYS A 315 -1.30 36.46 -5.72
N GLU A 316 -2.29 35.67 -5.30
CA GLU A 316 -2.97 35.84 -4.02
C GLU A 316 -2.02 35.64 -2.82
N ILE A 317 -1.25 34.55 -2.80
CA ILE A 317 -0.29 34.24 -1.71
C ILE A 317 0.81 35.30 -1.63
N ALA A 318 1.36 35.73 -2.77
CA ALA A 318 2.36 36.79 -2.81
C ALA A 318 1.80 38.12 -2.28
N LEU A 319 0.59 38.52 -2.69
CA LEU A 319 -0.05 39.74 -2.16
C LEU A 319 -0.35 39.64 -0.66
N LYS A 320 -0.68 38.45 -0.15
CA LYS A 320 -0.84 38.22 1.30
C LYS A 320 0.48 38.37 2.04
N LYS A 321 1.56 37.71 1.58
CA LYS A 321 2.92 37.85 2.14
C LYS A 321 3.41 39.31 2.10
N GLN A 322 3.10 40.04 1.03
CA GLN A 322 3.37 41.47 0.91
C GLN A 322 2.60 42.29 1.96
N GLY A 323 1.34 41.95 2.23
CA GLY A 323 0.56 42.56 3.32
C GLY A 323 1.11 42.26 4.71
N ASP A 324 1.52 41.02 4.98
CA ASP A 324 2.17 40.63 6.24
C ASP A 324 3.46 41.43 6.46
N LEU A 325 4.26 41.60 5.39
CA LEU A 325 5.50 42.38 5.38
C LEU A 325 5.24 43.87 5.71
N GLU A 326 4.24 44.47 5.07
CA GLU A 326 3.82 45.85 5.31
C GLU A 326 3.29 46.06 6.73
N GLU A 327 2.54 45.11 7.28
CA GLU A 327 2.07 45.17 8.67
C GLU A 327 3.24 45.13 9.66
N ILE A 328 4.25 44.28 9.42
CA ILE A 328 5.46 44.24 10.25
C ILE A 328 6.20 45.57 10.21
N PHE A 329 6.37 46.16 9.03
CA PHE A 329 7.05 47.44 8.87
C PHE A 329 6.28 48.62 9.47
N ALA A 330 4.96 48.67 9.31
CA ALA A 330 4.11 49.68 9.96
C ALA A 330 4.18 49.58 11.50
N ARG A 331 4.13 48.38 12.08
CA ARG A 331 4.30 48.16 13.53
C ARG A 331 5.71 48.48 14.03
N ALA A 332 6.70 48.51 13.15
CA ALA A 332 8.09 48.85 13.45
C ALA A 332 8.47 50.29 13.08
N HIS A 333 7.48 51.12 12.69
CA HIS A 333 7.64 52.52 12.28
C HIS A 333 8.70 52.73 11.17
N ILE A 334 8.73 51.79 10.21
CA ILE A 334 9.62 51.83 9.05
C ILE A 334 8.85 52.32 7.84
N GLU A 335 9.23 53.48 7.30
CA GLU A 335 8.61 54.04 6.10
C GLU A 335 9.06 53.27 4.84
N ILE A 336 8.09 52.80 4.06
CA ILE A 336 8.30 52.05 2.81
C ILE A 336 7.22 52.45 1.80
N ASP A 337 7.59 52.58 0.53
CA ASP A 337 6.64 52.69 -0.58
C ASP A 337 5.90 51.36 -0.80
N MET A 338 4.83 51.16 -0.03
CA MET A 338 3.92 50.01 -0.13
C MET A 338 3.36 49.83 -1.54
N LYS A 339 3.16 50.94 -2.28
CA LYS A 339 2.54 50.89 -3.61
C LYS A 339 3.55 50.37 -4.64
N ALA A 340 4.76 50.93 -4.68
CA ALA A 340 5.82 50.45 -5.56
C ALA A 340 6.22 49.00 -5.24
N ALA A 341 6.21 48.61 -3.95
CA ALA A 341 6.48 47.22 -3.55
C ALA A 341 5.42 46.25 -4.08
N ARG A 342 4.12 46.55 -3.91
CA ARG A 342 3.01 45.74 -4.45
C ARG A 342 3.03 45.69 -5.98
N GLU A 343 3.24 46.82 -6.65
CA GLU A 343 3.30 46.89 -8.12
C GLU A 343 4.48 46.08 -8.68
N LYS A 344 5.65 46.14 -8.03
CA LYS A 344 6.83 45.32 -8.36
C LYS A 344 6.56 43.82 -8.21
N THR A 345 5.93 43.40 -7.11
CA THR A 345 5.57 41.99 -6.87
C THR A 345 4.57 41.48 -7.90
N VAL A 346 3.53 42.25 -8.23
CA VAL A 346 2.56 41.88 -9.28
C VAL A 346 3.23 41.81 -10.66
N ALA A 347 4.06 42.79 -11.01
CA ALA A 347 4.78 42.80 -12.30
C ALA A 347 5.75 41.61 -12.45
N MET A 348 6.43 41.18 -11.37
CA MET A 348 7.27 39.98 -11.40
C MET A 348 6.46 38.72 -11.74
N ILE A 349 5.27 38.57 -11.15
CA ILE A 349 4.39 37.41 -11.39
C ILE A 349 3.81 37.45 -12.81
N GLU A 350 3.31 38.60 -13.26
CA GLU A 350 2.70 38.76 -14.59
C GLU A 350 3.73 38.69 -15.74
N SER A 351 5.00 39.00 -15.46
CA SER A 351 6.08 38.86 -16.45
C SER A 351 6.47 37.40 -16.76
N GLY A 352 6.06 36.44 -15.93
CA GLY A 352 6.42 35.02 -16.07
C GLY A 352 7.91 34.68 -15.90
N ASN A 353 8.78 35.67 -15.67
CA ASN A 353 10.23 35.50 -15.63
C ASN A 353 10.79 34.88 -14.34
N VAL A 354 9.96 34.62 -13.33
CA VAL A 354 10.39 34.11 -12.02
C VAL A 354 9.63 32.83 -11.68
N GLU A 355 10.37 31.79 -11.29
CA GLU A 355 9.79 30.55 -10.80
C GLU A 355 8.95 30.81 -9.53
N PRO A 356 7.65 30.43 -9.50
CA PRO A 356 6.74 30.77 -8.41
C PRO A 356 7.22 30.39 -7.01
N SER A 357 7.81 29.20 -6.86
CA SER A 357 8.37 28.71 -5.58
C SER A 357 9.51 29.60 -5.07
N LYS A 358 10.38 30.04 -6.00
CA LYS A 358 11.51 30.92 -5.68
C LYS A 358 11.06 32.32 -5.26
N LEU A 359 10.00 32.84 -5.88
CA LEU A 359 9.42 34.13 -5.49
C LEU A 359 8.87 34.08 -4.05
N LEU A 360 8.07 33.07 -3.71
CA LEU A 360 7.54 32.94 -2.34
C LEU A 360 8.66 32.77 -1.30
N ALA A 361 9.70 31.99 -1.61
CA ALA A 361 10.84 31.81 -0.72
C ALA A 361 11.62 33.12 -0.48
N ASP A 362 11.77 33.97 -1.50
CA ASP A 362 12.38 35.30 -1.34
C ASP A 362 11.49 36.22 -0.47
N MET A 363 10.17 36.19 -0.67
CA MET A 363 9.23 36.94 0.17
C MET A 363 9.24 36.47 1.63
N ASP A 364 9.34 35.16 1.88
CA ASP A 364 9.48 34.62 3.25
C ASP A 364 10.81 35.03 3.90
N ALA A 365 11.91 35.10 3.13
CA ALA A 365 13.18 35.63 3.60
C ALA A 365 13.10 37.13 3.93
N GLN A 366 12.40 37.92 3.11
CA GLN A 366 12.13 39.33 3.39
C GLN A 366 11.28 39.51 4.66
N ILE A 367 10.23 38.70 4.84
CA ILE A 367 9.40 38.69 6.07
C ILE A 367 10.23 38.30 7.30
N ALA A 368 11.11 37.30 7.19
CA ALA A 368 11.99 36.90 8.28
C ALA A 368 12.92 38.05 8.70
N LYS A 369 13.56 38.72 7.73
CA LYS A 369 14.40 39.90 7.97
C LYS A 369 13.61 41.07 8.57
N ALA A 370 12.39 41.33 8.10
CA ALA A 370 11.55 42.38 8.66
C ALA A 370 11.13 42.07 10.11
N LYS A 371 10.90 40.80 10.45
CA LYS A 371 10.64 40.38 11.84
C LYS A 371 11.85 40.56 12.75
N GLU A 372 13.06 40.29 12.25
CA GLU A 372 14.31 40.53 12.97
C GLU A 372 14.54 42.03 13.23
N GLU A 373 14.38 42.87 12.21
CA GLU A 373 14.43 44.33 12.34
C GLU A 373 13.37 44.87 13.31
N ALA A 374 12.13 44.41 13.23
CA ALA A 374 11.07 44.79 14.16
C ALA A 374 11.37 44.37 15.60
N LEU A 375 12.04 43.23 15.81
CA LEU A 375 12.51 42.80 17.13
C LEU A 375 13.66 43.65 17.66
N SER A 376 14.60 44.10 16.81
CA SER A 376 15.70 44.99 17.22
C SER A 376 15.18 46.36 17.68
N ARG A 377 14.18 46.91 16.98
CA ARG A 377 13.55 48.20 17.31
C ARG A 377 12.64 48.16 18.54
N LYS A 378 12.15 46.99 18.92
CA LYS A 378 11.06 46.81 19.90
C LYS A 378 11.27 47.54 21.23
N ASP A 379 12.44 47.43 21.86
CA ASP A 379 12.69 48.06 23.18
C ASP A 379 12.89 49.59 23.10
N ILE A 380 13.18 50.13 21.91
CA ILE A 380 13.13 51.57 21.64
C ILE A 380 11.67 52.00 21.46
N LEU A 381 10.90 51.32 20.59
CA LEU A 381 9.48 51.63 20.35
C LEU A 381 8.63 51.53 21.63
N ASP A 382 8.81 50.46 22.43
CA ASP A 382 8.20 50.29 23.75
C ASP A 382 8.47 51.48 24.70
N LYS A 383 9.53 52.28 24.45
CA LYS A 383 9.85 53.50 25.21
C LYS A 383 9.37 54.78 24.54
N VAL A 384 9.36 54.84 23.20
CA VAL A 384 8.70 55.91 22.45
C VAL A 384 7.22 55.97 22.86
N ASP A 385 6.51 54.85 22.89
CA ASP A 385 5.12 54.76 23.38
C ASP A 385 4.95 55.32 24.79
N LYS A 386 5.82 54.92 25.72
CA LYS A 386 5.79 55.41 27.11
C LYS A 386 6.07 56.91 27.21
N TRP A 387 6.89 57.44 26.30
CA TRP A 387 7.23 58.86 26.23
C TRP A 387 6.09 59.66 25.61
N MET A 388 5.51 59.22 24.50
CA MET A 388 4.32 59.83 23.88
C MET A 388 3.16 59.90 24.86
N LEU A 389 2.81 58.79 25.53
CA LEU A 389 1.78 58.75 26.58
C LEU A 389 2.07 59.71 27.75
N ALA A 390 3.34 59.90 28.10
CA ALA A 390 3.73 60.86 29.14
C ALA A 390 3.58 62.32 28.67
N CYS A 391 3.88 62.61 27.40
CA CYS A 391 3.65 63.91 26.78
C CYS A 391 2.16 64.23 26.58
N GLU A 392 1.32 63.23 26.29
CA GLU A 392 -0.15 63.38 26.25
C GLU A 392 -0.71 63.73 27.63
N GLU A 393 -0.28 63.04 28.70
CA GLU A 393 -0.66 63.40 30.08
C GLU A 393 -0.04 64.75 30.52
N GLU A 394 1.09 65.17 29.96
CA GLU A 394 1.64 66.54 30.14
C GLU A 394 0.70 67.59 29.54
N SER A 395 0.30 67.43 28.28
CA SER A 395 -0.64 68.32 27.60
C SER A 395 -1.99 68.38 28.32
N TRP A 396 -2.55 67.22 28.68
CA TRP A 396 -3.80 67.16 29.44
C TRP A 396 -3.71 67.86 30.80
N LEU A 397 -2.57 67.72 31.50
CA LEU A 397 -2.33 68.41 32.75
C LEU A 397 -2.20 69.93 32.56
N GLU A 398 -1.61 70.39 31.45
CA GLU A 398 -1.52 71.81 31.10
C GLU A 398 -2.90 72.41 30.82
N ASP A 399 -3.71 71.77 29.97
CA ASP A 399 -5.10 72.18 29.72
C ASP A 399 -5.90 72.24 31.02
N TYR A 400 -5.78 71.21 31.88
CA TYR A 400 -6.40 71.18 33.20
C TYR A 400 -5.83 72.20 34.20
N ASN A 401 -4.63 72.75 33.97
CA ASN A 401 -4.11 73.87 34.77
C ASN A 401 -4.63 75.23 34.27
N MET A 402 -5.09 75.33 33.02
CA MET A 402 -5.65 76.55 32.43
C MET A 402 -7.17 76.70 32.63
N ASP A 403 -7.89 75.62 32.94
CA ASP A 403 -9.33 75.66 33.24
C ASP A 403 -9.66 76.43 34.55
N GLU A 404 -10.20 77.63 34.42
CA GLU A 404 -10.67 78.45 35.55
C GLU A 404 -11.79 77.78 36.36
N ASN A 405 -12.58 76.89 35.74
CA ASN A 405 -13.68 76.18 36.39
C ASN A 405 -13.24 74.88 37.10
N ARG A 406 -11.95 74.55 37.07
CA ARG A 406 -11.34 73.34 37.65
C ARG A 406 -11.81 72.97 39.07
N TYR A 407 -12.07 73.98 39.90
CA TYR A 407 -12.42 73.83 41.31
C TYR A 407 -13.93 73.95 41.59
N ASN A 408 -14.76 74.16 40.56
CA ASN A 408 -16.22 74.14 40.73
C ASN A 408 -16.68 72.75 41.18
N GLY A 409 -17.65 72.72 42.10
CA GLY A 409 -18.09 71.55 42.88
C GLY A 409 -18.80 70.43 42.11
N SER A 410 -18.47 70.22 40.84
CA SER A 410 -19.01 69.18 39.97
C SER A 410 -18.63 67.77 40.47
N ARG A 411 -19.54 66.83 40.27
CA ARG A 411 -19.41 65.41 40.66
C ARG A 411 -18.32 64.70 39.83
N GLY A 412 -17.06 64.94 40.19
CA GLY A 412 -15.88 64.41 39.50
C GLY A 412 -14.56 65.12 39.84
N ALA A 413 -14.59 66.34 40.38
CA ALA A 413 -13.39 67.16 40.61
C ALA A 413 -12.27 66.46 41.40
N HIS A 414 -12.60 65.68 42.43
CA HIS A 414 -11.63 64.91 43.23
C HIS A 414 -10.96 63.76 42.44
N LEU A 415 -11.62 63.19 41.43
CA LEU A 415 -11.01 62.20 40.54
C LEU A 415 -10.04 62.86 39.56
N ASN A 416 -10.43 64.01 38.99
CA ASN A 416 -9.56 64.79 38.10
C ASN A 416 -8.33 65.31 38.85
N LEU A 417 -8.48 65.76 40.10
CA LEU A 417 -7.36 66.14 40.96
C LEU A 417 -6.40 64.96 41.22
N LYS A 418 -6.94 63.75 41.42
CA LYS A 418 -6.13 62.52 41.54
C LYS A 418 -5.43 62.12 40.24
N ARG A 419 -6.04 62.34 39.07
CA ARG A 419 -5.36 62.16 37.77
C ARG A 419 -4.25 63.20 37.61
N ALA A 420 -4.51 64.47 37.91
CA ALA A 420 -3.52 65.53 37.82
C ALA A 420 -2.29 65.31 38.73
N GLU A 421 -2.47 64.77 39.93
CA GLU A 421 -1.33 64.43 40.79
C GLU A 421 -0.52 63.24 40.23
N LYS A 422 -1.18 62.24 39.64
CA LYS A 422 -0.49 61.16 38.90
C LYS A 422 0.24 61.70 37.67
N ALA A 423 -0.39 62.58 36.91
CA ALA A 423 0.19 63.23 35.73
C ALA A 423 1.43 64.05 36.11
N ARG A 424 1.41 64.83 37.19
CA ARG A 424 2.60 65.54 37.72
C ARG A 424 3.79 64.60 37.99
N ILE A 425 3.52 63.44 38.59
CA ILE A 425 4.54 62.41 38.86
C ILE A 425 5.06 61.77 37.57
N LEU A 426 4.25 61.69 36.51
CA LEU A 426 4.66 61.19 35.21
C LEU A 426 5.49 62.25 34.45
N VAL A 427 5.02 63.50 34.42
CA VAL A 427 5.70 64.66 33.82
C VAL A 427 7.09 64.89 34.43
N SER A 428 7.24 64.74 35.76
CA SER A 428 8.55 64.87 36.41
C SER A 428 9.56 63.78 36.02
N LYS A 429 9.10 62.69 35.40
CA LYS A 429 9.95 61.59 34.89
C LYS A 429 10.26 61.70 33.41
N ILE A 430 9.61 62.60 32.65
CA ILE A 430 9.83 62.73 31.21
C ILE A 430 11.31 62.98 30.87
N PRO A 431 12.07 63.87 31.54
CA PRO A 431 13.48 64.08 31.22
C PRO A 431 14.31 62.79 31.29
N GLY A 432 14.20 62.03 32.37
CA GLY A 432 14.92 60.76 32.52
C GLY A 432 14.46 59.67 31.54
N LEU A 433 13.24 59.75 31.01
CA LEU A 433 12.76 58.88 29.95
C LEU A 433 13.34 59.28 28.59
N VAL A 434 13.44 60.59 28.29
CA VAL A 434 14.12 61.12 27.10
C VAL A 434 15.61 60.78 27.12
N ASP A 435 16.32 61.03 28.23
CA ASP A 435 17.74 60.66 28.39
C ASP A 435 17.97 59.17 28.13
N THR A 436 17.10 58.32 28.70
CA THR A 436 17.12 56.87 28.53
C THR A 436 16.85 56.45 27.08
N LEU A 437 15.99 57.19 26.37
CA LEU A 437 15.65 56.93 24.98
C LEU A 437 16.77 57.35 24.04
N VAL A 438 17.35 58.53 24.24
CA VAL A 438 18.55 59.01 23.52
C VAL A 438 19.71 58.02 23.68
N ALA A 439 19.98 57.57 24.90
CA ALA A 439 21.05 56.60 25.17
C ALA A 439 20.84 55.28 24.41
N LYS A 440 19.62 54.71 24.46
CA LYS A 440 19.31 53.46 23.75
C LYS A 440 19.31 53.61 22.23
N THR A 441 18.81 54.73 21.72
CA THR A 441 18.79 55.03 20.29
C THR A 441 20.22 55.12 19.76
N ARG A 442 21.12 55.85 20.43
CA ARG A 442 22.54 55.92 20.04
C ARG A 442 23.22 54.55 20.04
N THR A 443 22.99 53.72 21.06
CA THR A 443 23.54 52.34 21.09
C THR A 443 23.07 51.53 19.88
N TRP A 444 21.78 51.61 19.53
CA TRP A 444 21.25 50.92 18.35
C TRP A 444 21.84 51.47 17.05
N GLU A 445 21.95 52.80 16.90
CA GLU A 445 22.55 53.44 15.71
C GLU A 445 24.03 53.09 15.54
N GLU A 446 24.78 52.98 16.63
CA GLU A 446 26.18 52.53 16.66
C GLU A 446 26.32 51.04 16.28
N GLU A 447 25.41 50.18 16.74
CA GLU A 447 25.38 48.74 16.42
C GLU A 447 24.96 48.47 14.97
N HIS A 448 24.00 49.22 14.42
CA HIS A 448 23.41 49.00 13.09
C HIS A 448 24.04 49.87 11.99
N GLY A 449 24.83 50.88 12.34
CA GLY A 449 25.54 51.76 11.40
C GLY A 449 24.63 52.71 10.60
N MET A 450 23.40 52.94 11.07
CA MET A 450 22.40 53.79 10.42
C MET A 450 21.53 54.52 11.44
N ALA A 451 20.98 55.67 11.07
CA ALA A 451 20.10 56.45 11.94
C ALA A 451 18.77 55.72 12.20
N PHE A 452 18.26 55.81 13.43
CA PHE A 452 16.96 55.26 13.81
C PHE A 452 15.86 56.21 13.30
N ALA A 453 15.25 55.86 12.18
CA ALA A 453 14.06 56.55 11.68
C ALA A 453 12.79 56.00 12.35
N TYR A 454 11.92 56.91 12.78
CA TYR A 454 10.56 56.68 13.24
C TYR A 454 9.62 57.43 12.28
N ASP A 455 8.80 56.70 11.52
CA ASP A 455 7.89 57.26 10.51
C ASP A 455 8.57 58.26 9.54
N GLY A 456 9.80 57.92 9.12
CA GLY A 456 10.61 58.71 8.19
C GLY A 456 11.55 59.75 8.84
N GLU A 457 11.29 60.20 10.06
CA GLU A 457 12.11 61.19 10.77
C GLU A 457 13.13 60.54 11.73
N PRO A 458 14.38 61.04 11.83
CA PRO A 458 15.34 60.53 12.83
C PRO A 458 14.87 60.78 14.26
N LEU A 459 14.75 59.72 15.06
CA LEU A 459 14.20 59.78 16.42
C LEU A 459 14.98 60.72 17.34
N LEU A 460 16.32 60.74 17.23
CA LEU A 460 17.14 61.70 17.99
C LEU A 460 16.77 63.16 17.67
N THR A 461 16.52 63.48 16.40
CA THR A 461 16.08 64.82 15.98
C THR A 461 14.69 65.16 16.50
N MET A 462 13.77 64.18 16.59
CA MET A 462 12.46 64.38 17.24
C MET A 462 12.60 64.70 18.73
N LEU A 463 13.51 64.01 19.43
CA LEU A 463 13.77 64.23 20.86
C LEU A 463 14.46 65.57 21.12
N ASP A 464 15.42 65.97 20.30
CA ASP A 464 16.06 67.30 20.39
C ASP A 464 15.02 68.42 20.16
N LYS A 465 14.16 68.29 19.13
CA LYS A 465 13.02 69.20 18.88
C LYS A 465 12.10 69.30 20.12
N TYR A 466 11.79 68.17 20.77
CA TYR A 466 10.97 68.15 21.99
C TYR A 466 11.67 68.83 23.18
N VAL A 467 12.96 68.56 23.42
CA VAL A 467 13.72 69.16 24.54
C VAL A 467 13.74 70.69 24.43
N VAL A 468 13.97 71.24 23.24
CA VAL A 468 13.93 72.69 22.99
C VAL A 468 12.52 73.25 23.24
N MET A 469 11.49 72.67 22.61
CA MET A 469 10.09 73.10 22.78
C MET A 469 9.64 73.08 24.25
N ARG A 470 10.07 72.08 25.01
CA ARG A 470 9.76 71.90 26.43
C ARG A 470 10.52 72.91 27.31
N HIS A 471 11.77 73.22 26.98
CA HIS A 471 12.52 74.31 27.61
C HIS A 471 11.85 75.66 27.38
N ASP A 472 11.48 75.97 26.13
CA ASP A 472 10.83 77.24 25.77
C ASP A 472 9.48 77.39 26.47
N ARG A 473 8.70 76.30 26.61
CA ARG A 473 7.45 76.29 27.38
C ARG A 473 7.69 76.52 28.88
N GLU A 474 8.77 76.00 29.46
CA GLU A 474 9.16 76.27 30.85
C GLU A 474 9.64 77.72 31.05
N GLU A 475 10.34 78.28 30.07
CA GLU A 475 10.77 79.67 30.07
C GLU A 475 9.58 80.64 29.89
N GLU A 476 8.64 80.36 28.99
CA GLU A 476 7.42 81.16 28.83
C GLU A 476 6.59 81.16 30.13
N LYS A 477 6.43 80.00 30.78
CA LYS A 477 5.83 79.92 32.12
C LYS A 477 6.62 80.73 33.15
N ARG A 478 7.95 80.85 33.03
CA ARG A 478 8.78 81.71 33.89
C ARG A 478 8.54 83.19 33.59
N ARG A 479 8.59 83.62 32.32
CA ARG A 479 8.29 84.99 31.89
C ARG A 479 6.89 85.42 32.31
N MET A 480 5.87 84.57 32.13
CA MET A 480 4.50 84.84 32.60
C MET A 480 4.38 84.95 34.12
N ARG A 481 5.12 84.15 34.90
CA ARG A 481 5.18 84.30 36.37
C ARG A 481 5.88 85.59 36.77
N ASP A 482 6.95 85.98 36.09
CA ASP A 482 7.70 87.20 36.41
C ASP A 482 6.94 88.47 35.95
N GLN A 483 6.24 88.42 34.82
CA GLN A 483 5.27 89.44 34.40
C GLN A 483 4.09 89.53 35.37
N LYS A 484 3.56 88.40 35.87
CA LYS A 484 2.51 88.42 36.90
C LYS A 484 3.00 89.05 38.20
N LYS A 485 4.21 88.72 38.67
CA LYS A 485 4.84 89.38 39.82
C LYS A 485 5.01 90.88 39.59
N PHE A 486 5.43 91.30 38.40
CA PHE A 486 5.59 92.71 38.06
C PHE A 486 4.24 93.45 38.06
N ASN A 487 3.18 92.83 37.53
CA ASN A 487 1.82 93.38 37.59
C ASN A 487 1.26 93.40 39.02
N GLU A 488 1.51 92.36 39.82
CA GLU A 488 1.17 92.30 41.25
C GLU A 488 1.95 93.37 42.04
N GLN A 489 3.20 93.64 41.68
CA GLN A 489 4.03 94.66 42.32
C GLN A 489 3.58 96.08 41.93
N LEU A 490 3.21 96.32 40.67
CA LEU A 490 2.57 97.58 40.25
C LEU A 490 1.21 97.80 40.92
N ASN A 491 0.38 96.76 41.04
CA ASN A 491 -0.88 96.83 41.78
C ASN A 491 -0.63 97.10 43.27
N ALA A 492 0.37 96.46 43.89
CA ALA A 492 0.75 96.70 45.27
C ALA A 492 1.33 98.11 45.50
N GLU A 493 2.04 98.67 44.51
CA GLU A 493 2.52 100.07 44.54
C GLU A 493 1.37 101.07 44.36
N GLN A 494 0.37 100.77 43.52
CA GLN A 494 -0.87 101.57 43.47
C GLN A 494 -1.67 101.49 44.78
N GLU A 495 -1.85 100.29 45.36
CA GLU A 495 -2.49 100.13 46.67
C GLU A 495 -1.69 100.82 47.79
N ALA A 496 -0.36 100.88 47.69
CA ALA A 496 0.50 101.62 48.62
C ALA A 496 0.40 103.15 48.46
N MET A 497 0.22 103.68 47.23
CA MET A 497 -0.01 105.11 47.01
C MET A 497 -1.35 105.59 47.58
N PHE A 498 -2.38 104.73 47.64
CA PHE A 498 -3.71 105.07 48.18
C PHE A 498 -3.91 104.70 49.66
N GLY A 499 -2.83 104.69 50.45
CA GLY A 499 -2.88 104.30 51.86
C GLY A 499 -3.41 105.36 52.82
N THR A 500 -4.72 105.34 53.16
CA THR A 500 -5.24 105.36 54.56
C THR A 500 -6.77 105.24 54.71
N LYS A 501 -7.25 104.02 55.04
CA LYS A 501 -8.19 103.62 56.14
C LYS A 501 -9.37 104.55 56.55
N PRO A 502 -10.57 103.99 56.81
CA PRO A 502 -10.79 103.30 58.09
C PRO A 502 -11.50 101.93 58.04
N SER A 503 -11.43 101.22 59.17
CA SER A 503 -12.10 99.94 59.42
C SER A 503 -13.33 100.14 60.32
N PRO A 504 -14.37 99.30 60.19
CA PRO A 504 -15.31 99.06 61.28
C PRO A 504 -15.27 97.61 61.82
N LEU A 505 -14.99 97.53 63.12
CA LEU A 505 -15.60 96.65 64.13
C LEU A 505 -15.54 95.10 63.96
N ARG A 506 -14.81 94.47 64.89
CA ARG A 506 -15.05 93.09 65.36
C ARG A 506 -16.30 93.02 66.25
N PRO A 507 -16.87 91.82 66.43
CA PRO A 507 -17.00 91.29 67.79
C PRO A 507 -15.95 90.25 68.20
N VAL A 508 -15.63 90.33 69.48
CA VAL A 508 -14.72 89.50 70.31
C VAL A 508 -15.08 88.00 70.24
N SER A 509 -14.11 87.09 70.06
CA SER A 509 -13.66 86.25 71.19
C SER A 509 -12.19 85.77 71.13
N SER A 510 -11.55 85.90 72.30
CA SER A 510 -10.41 85.15 72.87
C SER A 510 -10.06 83.79 72.23
N SER A 511 -8.79 83.37 72.07
CA SER A 511 -7.68 83.55 73.04
C SER A 511 -6.24 83.44 72.44
N LYS A 512 -5.44 84.50 72.69
CA LYS A 512 -4.03 84.54 73.22
C LYS A 512 -3.45 83.17 73.68
N LYS A 513 -2.16 82.77 73.54
CA LYS A 513 -0.86 83.39 73.16
C LYS A 513 0.16 82.23 72.89
N VAL A 514 0.98 82.22 71.82
CA VAL A 514 2.40 82.66 71.67
C VAL A 514 3.56 81.67 71.95
N LEU A 515 4.41 81.59 70.92
CA LEU A 515 5.80 81.12 70.69
C LEU A 515 6.80 80.83 71.85
N GLY A 516 7.50 79.68 71.71
CA GLY A 516 8.95 79.48 71.91
C GLY A 516 9.51 79.36 73.35
N PRO A 517 10.80 78.97 73.56
CA PRO A 517 11.81 78.39 72.63
C PRO A 517 12.43 77.07 73.16
N ARG A 518 13.55 76.59 72.56
CA ARG A 518 14.36 75.42 73.02
C ARG A 518 14.97 75.63 74.42
N VAL A 519 14.96 74.59 75.26
CA VAL A 519 15.95 74.35 76.34
C VAL A 519 16.12 72.85 76.65
N ASN A 520 17.23 72.49 77.29
CA ASN A 520 17.70 71.13 77.57
C ASN A 520 17.24 70.56 78.93
N ALA A 521 17.61 69.30 79.14
CA ALA A 521 17.84 68.59 80.41
C ALA A 521 16.69 67.73 80.97
N ALA A 522 17.06 66.51 81.35
CA ALA A 522 16.19 65.46 81.89
C ALA A 522 16.13 65.51 83.42
N LEU A 523 15.12 64.85 84.01
CA LEU A 523 15.28 64.11 85.27
C LEU A 523 14.17 63.08 85.52
N ASN A 524 14.55 62.07 86.31
CA ASN A 524 13.91 60.79 86.60
C ASN A 524 12.51 60.79 87.24
N GLY A 525 11.86 59.61 87.13
CA GLY A 525 10.86 59.10 88.07
C GLY A 525 9.46 58.90 87.46
N GLY A 526 8.79 57.74 87.55
CA GLY A 526 9.17 56.48 88.18
C GLY A 526 7.95 55.73 88.74
N LEU A 527 7.80 54.45 88.36
CA LEU A 527 7.05 53.38 89.04
C LEU A 527 5.51 53.24 88.84
N ASN A 528 5.17 52.13 88.17
CA ASN A 528 4.20 51.10 88.60
C ASN A 528 2.69 51.43 88.65
N ARG A 529 1.85 50.74 87.85
CA ARG A 529 1.50 49.31 88.02
C ARG A 529 0.90 48.71 86.73
N ARG A 530 1.34 47.51 86.31
CA ARG A 530 0.62 46.19 86.33
C ARG A 530 -0.70 46.13 85.53
N LEU A 531 -1.06 45.12 84.73
CA LEU A 531 -0.56 43.80 84.26
C LEU A 531 -1.42 43.50 82.99
N SER A 532 -1.00 43.02 81.81
CA SER A 532 -0.20 41.84 81.41
C SER A 532 -0.64 40.49 81.98
N ILE A 533 -1.26 39.65 81.13
CA ILE A 533 -1.04 38.18 81.01
C ILE A 533 -1.73 37.74 79.68
N ASN A 534 -0.98 37.24 78.68
CA ASN A 534 -0.81 35.82 78.28
C ASN A 534 -2.06 35.16 77.63
N GLN A 535 -1.98 34.23 76.66
CA GLN A 535 -0.85 33.42 76.16
C GLN A 535 -1.15 32.79 74.76
N SER A 536 -0.11 32.26 74.11
CA SER A 536 -0.09 31.15 73.12
C SER A 536 -0.81 31.27 71.75
N GLY A 537 -0.08 30.88 70.68
CA GLY A 537 -0.65 30.42 69.39
C GLY A 537 -0.56 28.88 69.29
N PRO A 538 -0.35 28.26 68.11
CA PRO A 538 -0.73 28.65 66.75
C PRO A 538 -1.63 27.57 66.08
N ARG A 539 -2.42 27.90 65.04
CA ARG A 539 -2.88 26.91 64.02
C ARG A 539 -3.57 27.55 62.81
N SER A 540 -3.43 26.88 61.67
CA SER A 540 -4.08 27.16 60.38
C SER A 540 -5.41 26.42 60.26
N VAL A 541 -6.49 27.09 59.79
CA VAL A 541 -7.57 26.49 58.97
C VAL A 541 -8.21 27.54 58.03
N LYS A 542 -8.50 27.09 56.82
CA LYS A 542 -9.22 27.64 55.65
C LYS A 542 -10.59 28.33 55.92
N ARG A 543 -10.89 29.38 55.13
CA ARG A 543 -12.09 29.62 54.27
C ARG A 543 -12.13 31.10 53.81
N ASP A 544 -12.69 31.52 52.67
CA ASP A 544 -13.54 30.87 51.66
C ASP A 544 -13.17 31.26 50.20
N ASN A 545 -13.68 30.47 49.25
CA ASN A 545 -13.71 30.72 47.79
C ASN A 545 -15.10 31.34 47.45
N PRO A 546 -15.38 31.99 46.29
CA PRO A 546 -15.44 31.25 45.01
C PRO A 546 -14.99 31.99 43.73
N ARG A 547 -14.46 31.17 42.82
CA ARG A 547 -14.43 31.27 41.34
C ARG A 547 -14.84 29.88 40.80
N PRO A 548 -15.03 29.66 39.49
CA PRO A 548 -15.49 30.53 38.39
C PRO A 548 -16.65 29.86 37.60
N VAL A 549 -17.00 30.35 36.41
CA VAL A 549 -17.69 29.55 35.37
C VAL A 549 -16.97 29.72 34.03
N ALA A 550 -16.72 28.60 33.36
CA ALA A 550 -16.36 28.49 31.95
C ALA A 550 -17.18 27.32 31.34
N PRO A 551 -17.59 27.36 30.06
CA PRO A 551 -18.38 26.29 29.45
C PRO A 551 -17.51 25.22 28.79
N LEU A 552 -18.01 23.99 28.71
CA LEU A 552 -17.45 22.89 27.91
C LEU A 552 -18.56 22.10 27.21
N ASN A 553 -18.24 21.63 26.00
CA ASN A 553 -19.08 20.75 25.18
C ASN A 553 -19.29 19.37 25.81
N TYR A 554 -20.33 18.66 25.36
CA TYR A 554 -20.33 17.19 25.40
C TYR A 554 -21.04 16.59 24.17
N VAL A 555 -20.45 15.52 23.63
CA VAL A 555 -20.99 14.66 22.55
C VAL A 555 -21.50 13.36 23.18
N ALA A 556 -22.62 12.81 22.70
CA ALA A 556 -23.27 11.65 23.32
C ALA A 556 -23.44 10.45 22.36
N ILE A 557 -22.69 9.37 22.61
CA ILE A 557 -22.82 8.01 22.05
C ILE A 557 -22.26 7.04 23.11
N SER A 558 -22.79 5.85 23.42
CA SER A 558 -24.13 5.25 23.30
C SER A 558 -24.12 3.93 24.11
N LYS A 559 -25.27 3.38 24.57
CA LYS A 559 -25.34 1.98 25.07
C LYS A 559 -26.72 1.33 24.89
N MET A 560 -26.69 0.05 24.50
CA MET A 560 -27.83 -0.87 24.37
C MET A 560 -28.15 -1.57 25.70
N ASP A 561 -29.38 -2.09 25.81
CA ASP A 561 -29.74 -3.24 26.65
C ASP A 561 -30.67 -4.19 25.86
N PRO A 562 -30.65 -5.52 26.11
CA PRO A 562 -31.47 -6.51 25.41
C PRO A 562 -32.74 -6.92 26.18
N SER A 563 -33.68 -7.60 25.52
CA SER A 563 -34.79 -8.32 26.16
C SER A 563 -35.24 -9.53 25.30
N PRO A 564 -35.86 -10.58 25.89
CA PRO A 564 -35.89 -11.92 25.30
C PRO A 564 -37.23 -12.30 24.62
N ILE A 565 -37.17 -13.26 23.69
CA ILE A 565 -38.33 -14.04 23.22
C ILE A 565 -37.94 -15.51 23.06
N THR A 566 -38.80 -16.39 23.55
CA THR A 566 -38.92 -17.85 23.38
C THR A 566 -40.43 -18.19 23.42
N PRO A 567 -40.92 -19.38 23.01
CA PRO A 567 -40.21 -20.65 22.75
C PRO A 567 -39.85 -20.90 21.28
#